data_AF-A0A521WQZ1-F1
#
_entry.id   AF-A0A521WQZ1-F1
#
_cell.length_a   1.000
_cell.length_b   1.000
_cell.length_c   1.000
_cell.angle_alpha   90.00
_cell.angle_beta   90.00
_cell.angle_gamma   90.00
#
_symmetry.space_group_name_H-M   'P 1'
#
loop_
_entity.id
_entity.type
_entity.pdbx_description
1 polymer ?
#
loop_
_entity_poly.entity_id
_entity_poly.type
_entity_poly.pdbx_seq_one_letter_code
_entity_poly.pdbx_strand_id
1 'polypeptide(L)'
;MAIFKSKTNTKKTDAPKAEVKKVETKVSATKKTDRPSALAEYANILVRPRITEKAANMTANGVYTFDIRKSATKKDVAMAVNALYKVMPIKVNVVNTPAKRVQMRKKRGFGKTSATRKALVFLKKGDTIRFS
;
A
#
# COMPACT_ATOMS: atom_id res chain seq x y z
N MET A 1 -33.97 20.45 35.06
CA MET A 1 -32.73 21.07 35.59
C MET A 1 -31.69 21.09 34.49
N ALA A 2 -31.26 22.29 34.11
CA ALA A 2 -30.31 22.58 33.04
C ALA A 2 -28.87 22.59 33.56
N ILE A 3 -27.90 22.03 32.83
CA ILE A 3 -26.54 22.59 32.75
C ILE A 3 -25.95 22.28 31.35
N PHE A 4 -26.50 22.89 30.30
CA PHE A 4 -25.68 23.22 29.12
C PHE A 4 -24.90 24.48 29.49
N LYS A 5 -23.58 24.37 29.68
CA LYS A 5 -22.71 25.53 29.90
C LYS A 5 -21.90 25.79 28.62
N SER A 6 -22.40 26.72 27.84
CA SER A 6 -21.69 27.41 26.78
C SER A 6 -20.50 28.19 27.35
N LYS A 7 -19.37 28.21 26.62
CA LYS A 7 -18.51 29.39 26.52
C LYS A 7 -17.92 29.49 25.12
N THR A 8 -18.00 30.70 24.61
CA THR A 8 -17.71 31.20 23.27
C THR A 8 -16.23 31.48 23.05
N ASN A 9 -15.74 31.12 21.86
CA ASN A 9 -14.94 31.89 20.89
C ASN A 9 -14.12 33.11 21.38
N THR A 10 -12.80 33.17 21.09
CA THR A 10 -12.16 34.21 20.25
C THR A 10 -10.60 34.13 20.21
N LYS A 11 -10.09 34.08 18.96
CA LYS A 11 -8.95 34.81 18.35
C LYS A 11 -7.52 34.83 18.95
N LYS A 12 -6.58 34.50 18.02
CA LYS A 12 -5.29 35.20 17.70
C LYS A 12 -4.17 35.05 18.77
N THR A 13 -2.89 34.83 18.48
CA THR A 13 -2.03 35.18 17.33
C THR A 13 -0.64 34.53 17.50
N ASP A 14 0.03 34.31 16.38
CA ASP A 14 1.48 34.39 16.14
C ASP A 14 2.49 33.45 16.82
N ALA A 15 3.15 32.71 15.94
CA ALA A 15 4.45 32.10 16.12
C ALA A 15 5.54 33.15 16.44
N PRO A 16 6.54 32.75 17.23
CA PRO A 16 7.91 33.06 16.87
C PRO A 16 8.77 31.80 16.73
N LYS A 17 9.25 31.67 15.50
CA LYS A 17 10.50 31.09 15.02
C LYS A 17 11.61 30.97 16.10
N ALA A 18 12.08 29.74 16.32
CA ALA A 18 13.42 29.47 16.85
C ALA A 18 14.10 28.49 15.88
N GLU A 19 14.97 29.04 15.04
CA GLU A 19 15.92 28.31 14.21
C GLU A 19 17.12 27.81 15.04
N VAL A 20 17.79 26.80 14.50
CA VAL A 20 19.16 26.32 14.79
C VAL A 20 19.32 25.27 15.90
N LYS A 21 19.34 24.00 15.49
CA LYS A 21 20.59 23.22 15.47
C LYS A 21 20.57 22.13 14.40
N LYS A 22 21.49 22.34 13.47
CA LYS A 22 21.97 21.48 12.39
C LYS A 22 22.53 20.19 12.99
N VAL A 23 21.95 19.03 12.67
CA VAL A 23 22.62 17.73 12.78
C VAL A 23 22.62 17.12 11.39
N GLU A 24 23.55 17.62 10.58
CA GLU A 24 24.10 16.88 9.46
C GLU A 24 24.97 15.76 10.05
N THR A 25 24.44 14.54 10.09
CA THR A 25 25.29 13.35 10.03
C THR A 25 25.15 12.73 8.66
N LYS A 26 26.18 13.00 7.85
CA LYS A 26 26.53 12.31 6.62
C LYS A 26 26.71 10.81 6.89
N VAL A 27 25.82 9.98 6.38
CA VAL A 27 26.07 8.62 5.85
C VAL A 27 24.92 8.38 4.88
N SER A 28 25.05 8.21 3.57
CA SER A 28 26.17 7.90 2.69
C SER A 28 25.70 8.14 1.26
N ALA A 29 26.40 9.01 0.54
CA ALA A 29 26.35 9.01 -0.91
C ALA A 29 27.16 7.81 -1.43
N THR A 30 26.46 6.77 -1.88
CA THR A 30 26.86 5.72 -2.85
C THR A 30 25.64 4.80 -2.95
N LYS A 31 24.90 4.68 -4.05
CA LYS A 31 25.33 4.32 -5.39
C LYS A 31 24.21 4.76 -6.35
N LYS A 32 24.56 5.57 -7.37
CA LYS A 32 23.90 5.45 -8.66
C LYS A 32 24.14 4.01 -9.12
N THR A 33 23.08 3.26 -9.35
CA THR A 33 23.19 2.06 -10.19
C THR A 33 22.05 2.13 -11.18
N ASP A 34 22.41 2.50 -12.39
CA ASP A 34 21.74 2.07 -13.61
C ASP A 34 21.68 0.54 -13.57
N ARG A 35 20.63 0.00 -12.95
CA ARG A 35 20.37 -1.43 -12.84
C ARG A 35 18.99 -1.70 -13.42
N PRO A 36 18.88 -2.16 -14.67
CA PRO A 36 17.60 -2.59 -15.25
C PRO A 36 16.93 -3.71 -14.43
N SER A 37 17.68 -4.38 -13.54
CA SER A 37 17.18 -5.42 -12.64
C SER A 37 16.22 -4.92 -11.57
N ALA A 38 16.36 -3.69 -11.06
CA ALA A 38 15.51 -3.21 -9.96
C ALA A 38 14.07 -2.99 -10.42
N LEU A 39 13.86 -2.42 -11.61
CA LEU A 39 12.52 -2.28 -12.18
C LEU A 39 11.89 -3.65 -12.48
N ALA A 40 12.70 -4.60 -12.97
CA ALA A 40 12.26 -5.97 -13.19
C ALA A 40 11.90 -6.70 -11.88
N GLU A 41 12.62 -6.45 -10.78
CA GLU A 41 12.28 -6.98 -9.46
C GLU A 41 10.94 -6.45 -8.96
N TYR A 42 10.69 -5.14 -9.11
CA TYR A 42 9.43 -4.50 -8.71
C TYR A 42 8.25 -4.94 -9.59
N ALA A 43 8.48 -5.18 -10.87
CA ALA A 43 7.46 -5.73 -11.78
C ALA A 43 6.94 -7.09 -11.30
N ASN A 44 7.80 -7.93 -10.71
CA ASN A 44 7.43 -9.26 -10.22
C ASN A 44 6.69 -9.26 -8.86
N ILE A 45 6.61 -8.12 -8.17
CA ILE A 45 5.98 -8.01 -6.85
C ILE A 45 4.46 -7.94 -6.95
N LEU A 46 3.94 -7.13 -7.89
CA LEU A 46 2.52 -7.03 -8.18
C LEU A 46 2.17 -8.06 -9.27
N VAL A 47 1.46 -9.12 -8.89
CA VAL A 47 1.15 -10.21 -9.84
C VAL A 47 0.01 -9.82 -10.76
N ARG A 48 -1.06 -9.24 -10.19
CA ARG A 48 -2.24 -8.77 -10.95
C ARG A 48 -3.14 -7.88 -10.09
N PRO A 49 -3.97 -7.01 -10.69
CA PRO A 49 -5.07 -6.37 -9.98
C PRO A 49 -6.13 -7.42 -9.59
N ARG A 50 -6.71 -7.25 -8.39
CA ARG A 50 -7.74 -8.17 -7.89
C ARG A 50 -9.12 -7.57 -8.15
N ILE A 51 -9.83 -8.17 -9.11
CA ILE A 51 -11.17 -7.73 -9.52
C ILE A 51 -12.21 -8.57 -8.78
N THR A 52 -12.88 -7.96 -7.81
CA THR A 52 -14.05 -8.50 -7.10
C THR A 52 -14.98 -7.34 -6.77
N GLU A 53 -16.27 -7.57 -6.53
CA GLU A 53 -17.23 -6.51 -6.15
C GLU A 53 -16.72 -5.64 -4.99
N LYS A 54 -16.21 -6.27 -3.93
CA LYS A 54 -15.60 -5.56 -2.81
C LYS A 54 -14.40 -4.68 -3.22
N ALA A 55 -13.57 -5.14 -4.15
CA ALA A 55 -12.41 -4.37 -4.60
C ALA A 55 -12.86 -3.18 -5.46
N ALA A 56 -13.89 -3.37 -6.29
CA ALA A 56 -14.51 -2.29 -7.05
C ALA A 56 -15.10 -1.22 -6.10
N ASN A 57 -15.85 -1.63 -5.08
CA ASN A 57 -16.40 -0.71 -4.07
C ASN A 57 -15.30 0.06 -3.33
N MET A 58 -14.18 -0.59 -3.02
CA MET A 58 -13.03 0.06 -2.37
C MET A 58 -12.30 1.03 -3.31
N THR A 59 -12.37 0.81 -4.63
CA THR A 59 -11.74 1.69 -5.63
C THR A 59 -12.38 3.08 -5.63
N ALA A 60 -13.70 3.17 -5.40
CA ALA A 60 -14.38 4.46 -5.21
C ALA A 60 -13.82 5.28 -4.03
N ASN A 61 -13.25 4.61 -3.03
CA ASN A 61 -12.59 5.23 -1.88
C ASN A 61 -11.09 5.46 -2.09
N GLY A 62 -10.56 5.30 -3.32
CA GLY A 62 -9.14 5.44 -3.62
C GLY A 62 -8.27 4.29 -3.10
N VAL A 63 -8.86 3.12 -2.87
CA VAL A 63 -8.16 1.92 -2.37
C VAL A 63 -8.15 0.83 -3.43
N TYR A 64 -6.94 0.47 -3.87
CA TYR A 64 -6.73 -0.51 -4.94
C TYR A 64 -6.22 -1.82 -4.36
N THR A 65 -6.73 -2.94 -4.87
CA THR A 65 -6.34 -4.27 -4.37
C THR A 65 -5.54 -5.03 -5.42
N PHE A 66 -4.39 -5.56 -5.02
CA PHE A 66 -3.50 -6.36 -5.87
C PHE A 66 -3.28 -7.74 -5.26
N ASP A 67 -3.22 -8.77 -6.09
CA ASP A 67 -2.59 -10.02 -5.70
C ASP A 67 -1.07 -9.83 -5.81
N ILE A 68 -0.34 -10.20 -4.75
CA ILE A 68 1.10 -9.97 -4.62
C ILE A 68 1.86 -11.28 -4.43
N ARG A 69 3.17 -11.24 -4.70
CA ARG A 69 4.04 -12.39 -4.44
C ARG A 69 4.07 -12.74 -2.95
N LYS A 70 4.17 -14.04 -2.64
CA LYS A 70 4.21 -14.53 -1.24
C LYS A 70 5.37 -13.97 -0.42
N SER A 71 6.49 -13.65 -1.06
CA SER A 71 7.68 -13.09 -0.40
C SER A 71 7.60 -11.58 -0.19
N ALA A 72 6.64 -10.88 -0.82
CA ALA A 72 6.64 -9.42 -0.84
C ALA A 72 6.32 -8.82 0.53
N THR A 73 7.05 -7.77 0.90
CA THR A 73 6.80 -6.96 2.10
C THR A 73 5.97 -5.71 1.75
N LYS A 74 5.48 -4.99 2.77
CA LYS A 74 4.71 -3.74 2.55
C LYS A 74 5.54 -2.66 1.84
N LYS A 75 6.85 -2.61 2.14
CA LYS A 75 7.78 -1.65 1.52
C LYS A 75 7.94 -1.95 0.04
N ASP A 76 8.10 -3.22 -0.29
CA ASP A 76 8.23 -3.69 -1.68
C ASP A 76 7.01 -3.32 -2.52
N VAL A 77 5.81 -3.53 -1.98
CA VAL A 77 4.56 -3.15 -2.64
C VAL A 77 4.48 -1.63 -2.86
N ALA A 78 4.87 -0.83 -1.87
CA ALA A 78 4.86 0.63 -2.00
C ALA A 78 5.83 1.11 -3.08
N MET A 79 7.04 0.55 -3.12
CA MET A 79 8.04 0.84 -4.15
C MET A 79 7.57 0.38 -5.54
N ALA A 80 6.97 -0.80 -5.64
CA ALA A 80 6.46 -1.32 -6.91
C ALA A 80 5.32 -0.48 -7.49
N VAL A 81 4.38 -0.04 -6.64
CA VAL A 81 3.28 0.85 -7.07
C VAL A 81 3.84 2.18 -7.56
N ASN A 82 4.80 2.77 -6.85
CA ASN A 82 5.45 4.00 -7.29
C ASN A 82 6.23 3.80 -8.60
N ALA A 83 6.97 2.70 -8.74
CA ALA A 83 7.76 2.43 -9.92
C ALA A 83 6.90 2.24 -11.19
N LEU A 84 5.81 1.47 -11.07
CA LEU A 84 4.96 1.06 -12.21
C LEU A 84 3.88 2.11 -12.54
N TYR A 85 3.21 2.66 -11.53
CA TYR A 85 2.08 3.57 -11.73
C TYR A 85 2.42 5.04 -11.50
N LYS A 86 3.63 5.35 -11.01
CA LYS A 86 4.08 6.72 -10.67
C LYS A 86 3.19 7.43 -9.65
N VAL A 87 2.51 6.65 -8.80
CA VAL A 87 1.65 7.16 -7.71
C VAL A 87 2.29 6.84 -6.37
N MET A 88 2.21 7.78 -5.42
CA MET A 88 2.75 7.59 -4.07
C MET A 88 1.66 7.11 -3.09
N PRO A 89 1.72 5.85 -2.62
CA PRO A 89 0.73 5.33 -1.67
C PRO A 89 0.92 5.93 -0.27
N ILE A 90 -0.19 6.23 0.41
CA ILE A 90 -0.20 6.69 1.80
C ILE A 90 0.02 5.51 2.75
N LYS A 91 -0.67 4.40 2.48
CA LYS A 91 -0.72 3.24 3.36
C LYS A 91 -0.85 1.96 2.53
N VAL A 92 -0.23 0.90 3.03
CA VAL A 92 -0.35 -0.44 2.44
C VAL A 92 -0.71 -1.44 3.54
N ASN A 93 -1.82 -2.14 3.34
CA ASN A 93 -2.21 -3.27 4.16
C ASN A 93 -2.03 -4.56 3.36
N VAL A 94 -1.47 -5.59 3.97
CA VAL A 94 -1.27 -6.90 3.31
C VAL A 94 -2.01 -7.95 4.10
N VAL A 95 -2.72 -8.83 3.39
CA VAL A 95 -3.53 -9.91 3.97
C VAL A 95 -3.17 -11.22 3.28
N ASN A 96 -2.96 -12.26 4.09
CA ASN A 96 -2.70 -13.61 3.59
C ASN A 96 -4.03 -14.38 3.49
N THR A 97 -4.27 -15.01 2.35
CA THR A 97 -5.43 -15.88 2.13
C THR A 97 -4.95 -17.34 2.14
N PRO A 98 -5.41 -18.16 3.09
CA PRO A 98 -4.93 -19.54 3.22
C PRO A 98 -5.34 -20.39 2.01
N ALA A 99 -4.55 -21.44 1.77
CA ALA A 99 -4.86 -22.45 0.78
C ALA A 99 -6.13 -23.22 1.19
N LYS A 100 -7.10 -23.36 0.27
CA LYS A 100 -8.30 -24.18 0.48
C LYS A 100 -8.01 -25.64 0.14
N ARG A 101 -8.46 -26.57 0.99
CA ARG A 101 -8.44 -28.01 0.72
C ARG A 101 -9.56 -28.33 -0.29
N VAL A 102 -9.22 -29.04 -1.36
CA VAL A 102 -10.16 -29.39 -2.45
C VAL A 102 -10.08 -30.89 -2.69
N GLN A 103 -11.22 -31.56 -2.87
CA GLN A 103 -11.24 -32.97 -3.19
C GLN A 103 -10.75 -33.20 -4.62
N MET A 104 -9.84 -34.15 -4.81
CA MET A 104 -9.31 -34.43 -6.15
C MET A 104 -10.29 -35.32 -6.91
N ARG A 105 -10.73 -34.88 -8.09
CA ARG A 105 -11.71 -35.63 -8.90
C ARG A 105 -11.13 -36.93 -9.50
N LYS A 106 -9.84 -36.91 -9.88
CA LYS A 106 -9.18 -38.02 -10.60
C LYS A 106 -8.37 -38.98 -9.72
N LYS A 107 -8.11 -38.64 -8.45
CA LYS A 107 -7.33 -39.48 -7.53
C LYS A 107 -8.00 -39.50 -6.16
N ARG A 108 -7.84 -40.59 -5.43
CA ARG A 108 -8.34 -40.68 -4.05
C ARG A 108 -7.54 -39.73 -3.15
N GLY A 109 -8.23 -38.85 -2.40
CA GLY A 109 -7.64 -37.92 -1.45
C GLY A 109 -7.98 -36.44 -1.69
N PHE A 110 -7.27 -35.56 -0.97
CA PHE A 110 -7.46 -34.11 -1.01
C PHE A 110 -6.22 -33.40 -1.56
N GLY A 111 -6.43 -32.49 -2.51
CA GLY A 111 -5.46 -31.49 -2.93
C GLY A 111 -5.61 -30.16 -2.17
N LYS A 112 -4.73 -29.20 -2.49
CA LYS A 112 -4.81 -27.82 -1.96
C LYS A 112 -4.69 -26.82 -3.10
N THR A 113 -5.51 -25.77 -3.07
CA THR A 113 -5.36 -24.59 -3.93
C THR A 113 -4.15 -23.76 -3.49
N SER A 114 -3.56 -23.00 -4.41
CA SER A 114 -2.50 -22.05 -4.07
C SER A 114 -2.96 -20.98 -3.06
N ALA A 115 -2.25 -20.85 -1.94
CA ALA A 115 -2.40 -19.71 -1.05
C ALA A 115 -2.02 -18.42 -1.79
N THR A 116 -2.75 -17.33 -1.54
CA THR A 116 -2.52 -16.03 -2.17
C THR A 116 -2.28 -14.97 -1.10
N ARG A 117 -1.49 -13.94 -1.41
CA ARG A 117 -1.40 -12.71 -0.60
C ARG A 117 -2.01 -11.58 -1.40
N LYS A 118 -2.76 -10.71 -0.73
CA LYS A 118 -3.35 -9.52 -1.34
C LYS A 118 -2.90 -8.27 -0.61
N ALA A 119 -2.62 -7.21 -1.36
CA ALA A 119 -2.33 -5.88 -0.82
C ALA A 119 -3.48 -4.94 -1.10
N LEU A 120 -3.91 -4.20 -0.08
CA LEU A 120 -4.77 -3.02 -0.19
C LEU A 120 -3.87 -1.79 -0.14
N VAL A 121 -3.87 -1.02 -1.21
CA VAL A 121 -3.03 0.16 -1.41
C VAL A 121 -3.92 1.39 -1.35
N PHE A 122 -3.66 2.26 -0.38
CA PHE A 122 -4.40 3.48 -0.14
C PHE A 122 -3.67 4.64 -0.81
N LEU A 123 -4.35 5.33 -1.71
CA LEU A 123 -3.78 6.47 -2.44
C LEU A 123 -4.26 7.80 -1.85
N LYS A 124 -3.62 8.90 -2.28
CA LYS A 124 -4.11 10.24 -1.97
C LYS A 124 -5.38 10.52 -2.77
N LYS A 125 -6.18 11.47 -2.26
CA LYS A 125 -7.36 11.95 -2.99
C LYS A 125 -6.91 12.55 -4.32
N GLY A 126 -7.52 12.11 -5.42
CA GLY A 126 -7.20 12.54 -6.79
C GLY A 126 -6.28 11.57 -7.55
N ASP A 127 -5.49 10.75 -6.85
CA ASP A 127 -4.63 9.77 -7.49
C ASP A 127 -5.43 8.57 -7.97
N THR A 128 -5.17 8.14 -9.21
CA THR A 128 -5.93 7.08 -9.87
C THR A 128 -5.00 6.09 -10.54
N ILE A 129 -5.28 4.80 -10.39
CA ILE A 129 -4.56 3.73 -11.09
C ILE A 129 -5.45 3.21 -12.23
N ARG A 130 -4.87 3.10 -13.43
CA ARG A 130 -5.47 2.42 -14.57
C ARG A 130 -4.79 1.07 -14.73
N PHE A 131 -5.58 0.01 -14.87
CA PHE A 131 -5.08 -1.32 -15.18
C PHE A 131 -4.93 -1.44 -16.70
N SER A 132 -3.76 -1.87 -17.14
CA SER A 132 -3.47 -2.26 -18.53
C SER A 132 -3.55 -3.78 -18.66
#